data_AF-A0A241VTZ8-F1
#
_entry.id   AF-A0A241VTZ8-F1
#
_cell.length_a   1.000
_cell.length_b   1.000
_cell.length_c   1.000
_cell.angle_alpha   90.00
_cell.angle_beta   90.00
_cell.angle_gamma   90.00
#
_symmetry.space_group_name_H-M   'P 1'
#
loop_
_entity.id
_entity.type
_entity.pdbx_description
1 polymer ?
#
loop_
_entity_poly.entity_id
_entity_poly.type
_entity_poly.pdbx_seq_one_letter_code
_entity_poly.pdbx_strand_id
1 'polypeptide(L)'
;MKRRIAVFVLMLNIGQLCHAHEDLTLQTNRDILEKMPLLTLQPMLDFCRDKQPQRNAELEQAYADAKEKVLKAAKEGVISVRKQGVATLQEQDLNLPIAADFKQQSQEMLIIMSRSLQQLDAATYCPVLIQRLNQFDQHAFQQTLELQYKAMFERVEAQRKATQPQ
;
A
#
# COMPACT_ATOMS: atom_id res chain seq x y z
N MET A 1 30.73 40.78 2.44
CA MET A 1 29.69 40.12 1.63
C MET A 1 30.26 38.85 0.98
N LYS A 2 29.43 37.82 0.80
CA LYS A 2 29.73 36.50 0.16
C LYS A 2 30.13 35.33 1.08
N ARG A 3 29.26 34.99 2.05
CA ARG A 3 29.17 33.64 2.67
C ARG A 3 27.70 33.26 2.99
N ARG A 4 26.77 33.49 2.05
CA ARG A 4 25.33 33.22 2.29
C ARG A 4 24.58 32.54 1.13
N ILE A 5 25.27 31.91 0.17
CA ILE A 5 24.62 31.29 -1.01
C ILE A 5 24.96 29.79 -1.11
N ALA A 6 25.18 29.11 0.02
CA ALA A 6 25.43 27.66 0.00
C ALA A 6 24.40 26.83 0.79
N VAL A 7 23.46 27.48 1.49
CA VAL A 7 22.48 26.77 2.34
C VAL A 7 21.09 26.67 1.71
N PHE A 8 20.82 27.38 0.62
CA PHE A 8 19.48 27.39 0.00
C PHE A 8 19.26 26.31 -1.08
N VAL A 9 20.31 25.62 -1.54
CA VAL A 9 20.20 24.61 -2.61
C VAL A 9 20.06 23.18 -2.06
N LEU A 10 20.33 22.94 -0.77
CA LEU A 10 20.19 21.61 -0.17
C LEU A 10 18.77 21.30 0.34
N MET A 11 17.92 22.32 0.58
CA MET A 11 16.56 22.14 1.11
C MET A 11 15.50 21.89 0.02
N LEU A 12 15.81 22.16 -1.26
CA LEU A 12 14.85 21.99 -2.37
C LEU A 12 14.78 20.56 -2.92
N ASN A 13 15.70 19.67 -2.53
CA ASN A 13 15.70 18.28 -3.01
C ASN A 13 14.95 17.29 -2.11
N ILE A 14 14.58 17.65 -0.88
CA ILE A 14 13.76 16.76 -0.03
C ILE A 14 12.30 16.77 -0.51
N GLY A 15 11.81 17.93 -0.97
CA GLY A 15 10.46 18.05 -1.54
C GLY A 15 10.29 17.33 -2.88
N GLN A 16 11.37 17.15 -3.66
CA GLN A 16 11.33 16.38 -4.90
C GLN A 16 11.57 14.88 -4.69
N LEU A 17 12.31 14.46 -3.64
CA LEU A 17 12.38 13.04 -3.27
C LEU A 17 11.04 12.51 -2.73
N CYS A 18 10.24 13.34 -2.05
CA CYS A 18 8.89 12.95 -1.61
C CYS A 18 7.87 12.87 -2.77
N HIS A 19 8.18 13.47 -3.93
CA HIS A 19 7.35 13.45 -5.13
C HIS A 19 7.78 12.43 -6.18
N ALA A 20 8.82 11.62 -5.94
CA ALA A 20 9.07 10.42 -6.72
C ALA A 20 7.92 9.44 -6.42
N HIS A 21 6.80 9.69 -7.08
CA HIS A 21 5.55 8.95 -7.03
C HIS A 21 5.92 7.47 -7.09
N GLU A 22 5.73 6.76 -5.98
CA GLU A 22 5.89 5.32 -5.96
C GLU A 22 5.13 4.77 -7.16
N ASP A 23 5.77 3.91 -7.95
CA ASP A 23 5.08 3.23 -9.03
C ASP A 23 4.13 2.19 -8.43
N LEU A 24 2.99 2.68 -7.98
CA LEU A 24 1.88 1.90 -7.49
C LEU A 24 1.00 1.41 -8.63
N THR A 25 1.49 1.47 -9.88
CA THR A 25 0.78 0.87 -11.00
C THR A 25 0.71 -0.63 -10.81
N LEU A 26 -0.52 -1.12 -10.86
CA LEU A 26 -0.87 -2.52 -10.83
C LEU A 26 -0.74 -3.09 -12.25
N GLN A 27 0.27 -3.93 -12.49
CA GLN A 27 0.49 -4.60 -13.79
C GLN A 27 0.26 -6.11 -13.69
N THR A 28 0.78 -6.74 -12.63
CA THR A 28 0.78 -8.19 -12.44
C THR A 28 0.11 -8.59 -11.13
N ASN A 29 -0.32 -9.85 -11.00
CA ASN A 29 -0.90 -10.33 -9.75
C ASN A 29 0.04 -10.14 -8.54
N ARG A 30 1.37 -10.18 -8.74
CA ARG A 30 2.35 -9.81 -7.72
C ARG A 30 2.18 -8.39 -7.20
N ASP A 31 1.90 -7.45 -8.09
CA ASP A 31 1.70 -6.04 -7.74
C ASP A 31 0.50 -5.85 -6.81
N ILE A 32 -0.56 -6.66 -6.97
CA ILE A 32 -1.70 -6.64 -6.03
C ILE A 32 -1.20 -6.93 -4.62
N LEU A 33 -0.30 -7.90 -4.48
CA LEU A 33 0.17 -8.36 -3.18
C LEU A 33 1.09 -7.35 -2.50
N GLU A 34 1.99 -6.76 -3.30
CA GLU A 34 3.05 -5.89 -2.80
C GLU A 34 2.61 -4.44 -2.69
N LYS A 35 1.71 -3.97 -3.56
CA LYS A 35 1.36 -2.54 -3.71
C LYS A 35 -0.02 -2.18 -3.21
N MET A 36 -1.01 -3.08 -3.16
CA MET A 36 -2.37 -2.73 -2.69
C MET A 36 -2.41 -2.14 -1.27
N PRO A 37 -1.63 -2.64 -0.30
CA PRO A 37 -1.58 -2.01 1.02
C PRO A 37 -1.14 -0.54 0.97
N LEU A 38 -0.18 -0.21 0.10
CA LEU A 38 0.30 1.16 -0.07
C LEU A 38 -0.69 2.01 -0.88
N LEU A 39 -1.31 1.44 -1.92
CA LEU A 39 -2.36 2.09 -2.72
C LEU A 39 -3.56 2.52 -1.87
N THR A 40 -4.02 1.64 -0.98
CA THR A 40 -5.16 1.94 -0.11
C THR A 40 -4.84 2.97 0.97
N LEU A 41 -3.55 3.20 1.27
CA LEU A 41 -3.11 4.31 2.12
C LEU A 41 -3.14 5.67 1.41
N GLN A 42 -2.94 5.73 0.08
CA GLN A 42 -2.80 6.99 -0.65
C GLN A 42 -3.96 7.99 -0.41
N PRO A 43 -5.25 7.61 -0.49
CA PRO A 43 -6.34 8.55 -0.21
C PRO A 43 -6.22 9.26 1.15
N MET A 44 -5.78 8.52 2.17
CA MET A 44 -5.64 9.03 3.55
C MET A 44 -4.43 9.95 3.68
N LEU A 45 -3.31 9.58 3.04
CA LEU A 45 -2.10 10.40 3.00
C LEU A 45 -2.36 11.71 2.25
N ASP A 46 -2.94 11.64 1.06
CA ASP A 46 -3.25 12.81 0.23
C ASP A 46 -4.23 13.75 0.94
N PHE A 47 -5.27 13.20 1.58
CA PHE A 47 -6.18 13.98 2.40
C PHE A 47 -5.44 14.76 3.50
N CYS A 48 -4.52 14.12 4.21
CA CYS A 48 -3.76 14.79 5.28
C CYS A 48 -2.72 15.78 4.76
N ARG A 49 -2.06 15.47 3.64
CA ARG A 49 -1.16 16.39 2.94
C ARG A 49 -1.85 17.69 2.56
N ASP A 50 -3.06 17.57 2.03
CA ASP A 50 -3.85 18.69 1.55
C ASP A 50 -4.47 19.51 2.69
N LYS A 51 -5.03 18.83 3.71
CA LYS A 51 -5.83 19.48 4.75
C LYS A 51 -5.05 19.88 6.00
N GLN A 52 -3.88 19.28 6.24
CA GLN A 52 -3.04 19.54 7.41
C GLN A 52 -1.56 19.71 7.00
N PRO A 53 -1.24 20.64 6.08
CA PRO A 53 0.11 20.78 5.51
C PRO A 53 1.20 21.03 6.55
N GLN A 54 0.85 21.66 7.69
CA GLN A 54 1.76 21.88 8.81
C GLN A 54 2.26 20.58 9.47
N ARG A 55 1.62 19.44 9.19
CA ARG A 55 2.00 18.11 9.68
C ARG A 55 2.72 17.26 8.64
N ASN A 56 2.94 17.76 7.42
CA ASN A 56 3.47 16.93 6.34
C ASN A 56 4.82 16.31 6.69
N ALA A 57 5.71 17.03 7.38
CA ALA A 57 6.99 16.46 7.82
C ALA A 57 6.81 15.25 8.75
N GLU A 58 5.87 15.33 9.70
CA GLU A 58 5.54 14.23 10.62
C GLU A 58 4.86 13.06 9.88
N LEU A 59 3.96 13.38 8.95
CA LEU A 59 3.24 12.41 8.11
C LEU A 59 4.18 11.64 7.20
N GLU A 60 5.09 12.31 6.48
CA GLU A 60 6.02 11.66 5.56
C GLU A 60 7.02 10.78 6.32
N GLN A 61 7.48 11.21 7.50
CA GLN A 61 8.34 10.37 8.34
C GLN A 61 7.60 9.10 8.80
N ALA A 62 6.40 9.26 9.35
CA ALA A 62 5.58 8.13 9.81
C ALA A 62 5.24 7.18 8.65
N TYR A 63 4.93 7.74 7.47
CA TYR A 63 4.67 6.95 6.27
C TYR A 63 5.91 6.19 5.81
N ALA A 64 7.09 6.83 5.77
CA ALA A 64 8.32 6.16 5.37
C ALA A 64 8.63 4.95 6.27
N ASP A 65 8.54 5.13 7.59
CA ASP A 65 8.78 4.05 8.56
C ASP A 65 7.74 2.93 8.45
N ALA A 66 6.47 3.27 8.23
CA ALA A 66 5.39 2.29 8.04
C ALA A 66 5.51 1.54 6.70
N LYS A 67 5.86 2.25 5.62
CA LYS A 67 6.00 1.70 4.27
C LYS A 67 7.03 0.59 4.24
N GLU A 68 8.20 0.79 4.85
CA GLU A 68 9.24 -0.25 4.90
C GLU A 68 8.72 -1.53 5.58
N LYS A 69 7.96 -1.38 6.67
CA LYS A 69 7.34 -2.50 7.38
C LYS A 69 6.25 -3.18 6.56
N VAL A 70 5.40 -2.39 5.87
CA VAL A 70 4.35 -2.90 4.98
C VAL A 70 4.95 -3.73 3.85
N LEU A 71 5.96 -3.19 3.15
CA LEU A 71 6.62 -3.89 2.04
C LEU A 71 7.31 -5.17 2.51
N LYS A 72 7.98 -5.11 3.66
CA LYS A 72 8.61 -6.28 4.27
C LYS A 72 7.59 -7.35 4.63
N ALA A 73 6.51 -6.98 5.31
CA ALA A 73 5.43 -7.90 5.68
C ALA A 73 4.71 -8.48 4.47
N ALA A 74 4.47 -7.68 3.43
CA ALA A 74 3.87 -8.17 2.18
C ALA A 74 4.76 -9.23 1.52
N LYS A 75 6.06 -8.97 1.42
CA LYS A 75 7.03 -9.93 0.88
C LYS A 75 7.12 -11.21 1.74
N GLU A 76 7.22 -11.06 3.06
CA GLU A 76 7.34 -12.18 4.00
C GLU A 76 6.07 -13.02 4.05
N GLY A 77 4.89 -12.40 4.08
CA GLY A 77 3.60 -13.09 4.07
C GLY A 77 3.38 -13.91 2.78
N VAL A 78 3.74 -13.36 1.61
CA VAL A 78 3.68 -14.12 0.35
C VAL A 78 4.61 -15.34 0.37
N ILE A 79 5.81 -15.20 0.91
CA ILE A 79 6.77 -16.32 1.07
C ILE A 79 6.24 -17.36 2.06
N SER A 80 5.64 -16.92 3.17
CA SER A 80 5.10 -17.77 4.23
C SER A 80 3.99 -18.68 3.70
N VAL A 81 2.99 -18.12 3.01
CA VAL A 81 1.87 -18.90 2.46
C VAL A 81 2.35 -19.89 1.39
N ARG A 82 3.34 -19.51 0.57
CA ARG A 82 3.98 -20.42 -0.40
C ARG A 82 4.65 -21.61 0.27
N LYS A 83 5.37 -21.39 1.38
CA LYS A 83 6.09 -22.45 2.11
C LYS A 83 5.17 -23.39 2.88
N GLN A 84 3.97 -22.96 3.25
CA GLN A 84 2.98 -23.78 3.95
C GLN A 84 2.28 -24.82 3.05
N GLY A 85 2.77 -25.06 1.82
CA GLY A 85 2.27 -26.11 0.94
C GLY A 85 0.96 -25.78 0.21
N VAL A 86 0.50 -24.53 0.28
CA VAL A 86 -0.64 -24.02 -0.52
C VAL A 86 -0.14 -23.72 -1.94
N ALA A 87 0.34 -24.76 -2.64
CA ALA A 87 1.07 -24.67 -3.90
C ALA A 87 0.15 -24.56 -5.12
N THR A 88 -0.75 -23.57 -5.15
CA THR A 88 -1.62 -23.29 -6.31
C THR A 88 -1.28 -22.02 -7.09
N LEU A 89 -0.52 -21.06 -6.53
CA LEU A 89 0.10 -19.95 -7.26
C LEU A 89 1.55 -20.29 -7.58
N GLN A 90 1.78 -20.71 -8.81
CA GLN A 90 3.12 -20.84 -9.36
C GLN A 90 3.72 -19.44 -9.59
N GLU A 91 5.03 -19.34 -9.74
CA GLU A 91 5.67 -18.06 -10.03
C GLU A 91 5.13 -17.41 -11.31
N GLN A 92 4.78 -18.23 -12.31
CA GLN A 92 4.10 -17.79 -13.52
C GLN A 92 2.75 -17.11 -13.24
N ASP A 93 1.96 -17.59 -12.27
CA ASP A 93 0.64 -17.02 -11.96
C ASP A 93 0.75 -15.61 -11.35
N LEU A 94 1.84 -15.35 -10.61
CA LEU A 94 2.11 -14.02 -10.05
C LEU A 94 2.55 -13.01 -11.11
N ASN A 95 3.13 -13.50 -12.21
CA ASN A 95 3.62 -12.66 -13.30
C ASN A 95 2.55 -12.46 -14.39
N LEU A 96 1.37 -13.08 -14.26
CA LEU A 96 0.25 -12.83 -15.15
C LEU A 96 -0.26 -11.39 -15.00
N PRO A 97 -0.73 -10.77 -16.09
CA PRO A 97 -1.39 -9.48 -16.02
C PRO A 97 -2.62 -9.53 -15.12
N ILE A 98 -2.88 -8.42 -14.44
CA ILE A 98 -4.10 -8.26 -13.64
C ILE A 98 -5.31 -8.15 -14.57
N ALA A 99 -6.42 -8.75 -14.15
CA ALA A 99 -7.68 -8.63 -14.87
C ALA A 99 -8.14 -7.16 -14.95
N ALA A 100 -8.60 -6.74 -16.13
CA ALA A 100 -8.93 -5.33 -16.39
C ALA A 100 -10.05 -4.80 -15.48
N ASP A 101 -11.02 -5.65 -15.15
CA ASP A 101 -12.12 -5.37 -14.22
C ASP A 101 -11.62 -5.12 -12.79
N PHE A 102 -10.64 -5.88 -12.32
CA PHE A 102 -10.03 -5.66 -11.01
C PHE A 102 -9.37 -4.27 -10.90
N LYS A 103 -8.65 -3.85 -11.97
CA LYS A 103 -8.03 -2.52 -12.01
C LYS A 103 -9.07 -1.41 -11.92
N GLN A 104 -10.17 -1.54 -12.65
CA GLN A 104 -11.28 -0.59 -12.61
C GLN A 104 -11.92 -0.54 -11.23
N GLN A 105 -12.27 -1.70 -10.66
CA GLN A 105 -12.87 -1.79 -9.31
C GLN A 105 -11.97 -1.18 -8.25
N SER A 106 -10.66 -1.42 -8.33
CA SER A 106 -9.68 -0.83 -7.41
C SER A 106 -9.67 0.69 -7.51
N GLN A 107 -9.71 1.25 -8.73
CA GLN A 107 -9.78 2.70 -8.93
C GLN A 107 -11.08 3.29 -8.38
N GLU A 108 -12.23 2.65 -8.64
CA GLU A 108 -13.53 3.08 -8.12
C GLU A 108 -13.55 3.07 -6.59
N MET A 109 -13.00 2.03 -5.97
CA MET A 109 -12.86 1.94 -4.51
C MET A 109 -12.02 3.10 -3.96
N LEU A 110 -10.87 3.40 -4.57
CA LEU A 110 -10.02 4.51 -4.14
C LEU A 110 -10.74 5.86 -4.27
N ILE A 111 -11.52 6.06 -5.34
CA ILE A 111 -12.34 7.28 -5.52
C ILE A 111 -13.38 7.41 -4.41
N ILE A 112 -14.07 6.32 -4.07
CA ILE A 112 -15.08 6.29 -3.01
C ILE A 112 -14.43 6.59 -1.66
N MET A 113 -13.26 6.00 -1.37
CA MET A 113 -12.50 6.27 -0.16
C MET A 113 -12.13 7.76 -0.08
N SER A 114 -11.54 8.32 -1.13
CA SER A 114 -11.17 9.74 -1.19
C SER A 114 -12.36 10.66 -0.96
N ARG A 115 -13.53 10.35 -1.54
CA ARG A 115 -14.76 11.13 -1.32
C ARG A 115 -15.25 11.03 0.12
N SER A 116 -15.17 9.84 0.71
CA SER A 116 -15.61 9.61 2.09
C SER A 116 -14.72 10.36 3.09
N LEU A 117 -13.40 10.43 2.83
CA LEU A 117 -12.46 11.19 3.64
C LEU A 117 -12.77 12.69 3.67
N GLN A 118 -13.33 13.27 2.61
CA GLN A 118 -13.70 14.69 2.58
C GLN A 118 -14.77 15.06 3.63
N GLN A 119 -15.49 14.08 4.20
CA GLN A 119 -16.48 14.30 5.25
C GLN A 119 -15.86 14.32 6.65
N LEU A 120 -14.58 13.97 6.79
CA LEU A 120 -13.90 13.89 8.08
C LEU A 120 -13.30 15.23 8.50
N ASP A 121 -13.25 15.46 9.81
CA ASP A 121 -12.44 16.54 10.37
C ASP A 121 -10.95 16.16 10.33
N ALA A 122 -10.20 16.84 9.48
CA ALA A 122 -8.77 16.61 9.32
C ALA A 122 -7.95 16.89 10.59
N ALA A 123 -8.38 17.83 11.44
CA ALA A 123 -7.68 18.16 12.69
C ALA A 123 -7.74 17.01 13.69
N THR A 124 -8.83 16.23 13.65
CA THR A 124 -9.01 15.03 14.47
C THR A 124 -8.42 13.80 13.80
N TYR A 125 -8.63 13.65 12.49
CA TYR A 125 -8.27 12.43 11.76
C TYR A 125 -6.76 12.28 11.52
N CYS A 126 -6.08 13.33 11.04
CA CYS A 126 -4.69 13.22 10.62
C CYS A 126 -3.70 12.88 11.75
N PRO A 127 -3.82 13.43 12.96
CA PRO A 127 -3.00 12.99 14.09
C PRO A 127 -3.18 11.50 14.40
N VAL A 128 -4.41 10.98 14.31
CA VAL A 128 -4.70 9.55 14.54
C VAL A 128 -4.07 8.69 13.45
N LEU A 129 -4.14 9.11 12.18
CA LEU A 129 -3.47 8.41 11.09
C LEU A 129 -1.96 8.34 11.30
N ILE A 130 -1.33 9.46 11.61
CA ILE A 130 0.12 9.54 11.89
C ILE A 130 0.49 8.63 13.06
N GLN A 131 -0.28 8.66 14.15
CA GLN A 131 -0.06 7.78 15.30
C GLN A 131 -0.14 6.30 14.89
N ARG A 132 -1.14 5.92 14.07
CA ARG A 132 -1.29 4.53 13.58
C ARG A 132 -0.13 4.10 12.69
N LEU A 133 0.37 4.99 11.82
CA LEU A 133 1.54 4.71 10.98
C LEU A 133 2.79 4.49 11.85
N ASN A 134 3.01 5.34 12.86
CA ASN A 134 4.11 5.18 13.80
C ASN A 134 4.02 3.87 14.62
N GLN A 135 2.80 3.48 14.99
CA GLN A 135 2.50 2.27 15.75
C GLN A 135 2.24 1.06 14.86
N PHE A 136 2.60 1.11 13.57
CA PHE A 136 2.32 0.03 12.64
C PHE A 136 2.97 -1.27 13.10
N ASP A 137 2.12 -2.27 13.34
CA ASP A 137 2.52 -3.62 13.75
C ASP A 137 2.73 -4.49 12.51
N GLN A 138 4.01 -4.70 12.17
CA GLN A 138 4.42 -5.52 11.04
C GLN A 138 3.87 -6.96 11.14
N HIS A 139 3.89 -7.56 12.33
CA HIS A 139 3.54 -8.96 12.52
C HIS A 139 2.04 -9.17 12.39
N ALA A 140 1.23 -8.33 13.04
CA ALA A 140 -0.23 -8.39 12.91
C ALA A 140 -0.68 -8.16 11.46
N PHE A 141 -0.02 -7.23 10.75
CA PHE A 141 -0.29 -6.99 9.34
C PHE A 141 0.11 -8.19 8.47
N GLN A 142 1.28 -8.78 8.68
CA GLN A 142 1.72 -9.99 7.98
C GLN A 142 0.71 -11.13 8.17
N GLN A 143 0.27 -11.39 9.41
CA GLN A 143 -0.72 -12.44 9.69
C GLN A 143 -2.05 -12.18 8.95
N THR A 144 -2.48 -10.92 8.89
CA THR A 144 -3.68 -10.53 8.14
C THR A 144 -3.53 -10.81 6.65
N LEU A 145 -2.37 -10.47 6.07
CA LEU A 145 -2.07 -10.79 4.68
C LEU A 145 -2.05 -12.30 4.44
N GLU A 146 -1.40 -13.08 5.31
CA GLU A 146 -1.37 -14.54 5.21
C GLU A 146 -2.78 -15.14 5.20
N LEU A 147 -3.68 -14.65 6.07
CA LEU A 147 -5.08 -15.07 6.11
C LEU A 147 -5.86 -14.68 4.85
N GLN A 148 -5.70 -13.44 4.37
CA GLN A 148 -6.36 -12.98 3.14
C GLN A 148 -5.88 -13.78 1.93
N TYR A 149 -4.59 -14.06 1.86
CA TYR A 149 -4.03 -14.92 0.84
C TYR A 149 -4.61 -16.31 0.92
N LYS A 150 -4.58 -16.95 2.09
CA LYS A 150 -5.16 -18.28 2.29
C LYS A 150 -6.62 -18.34 1.82
N ALA A 151 -7.43 -17.35 2.18
CA ALA A 151 -8.82 -17.28 1.74
C ALA A 151 -8.96 -17.10 0.22
N MET A 152 -8.10 -16.30 -0.42
CA MET A 152 -8.05 -16.16 -1.87
C MET A 152 -7.67 -17.49 -2.54
N PHE A 153 -6.68 -18.20 -1.99
CA PHE A 153 -6.25 -19.52 -2.48
C PHE A 153 -7.38 -20.55 -2.43
N GLU A 154 -8.05 -20.67 -1.29
CA GLU A 154 -9.16 -21.60 -1.10
C GLU A 154 -10.29 -21.35 -2.11
N ARG A 155 -10.57 -20.07 -2.44
CA ARG A 155 -11.55 -19.70 -3.47
C ARG A 155 -11.12 -20.12 -4.88
N VAL A 156 -9.86 -19.88 -5.25
CA VAL A 156 -9.34 -20.25 -6.58
C VAL A 156 -9.32 -21.78 -6.75
N GLU A 157 -8.95 -22.53 -5.72
CA GLU A 157 -9.00 -24.00 -5.75
C GLU A 157 -10.42 -24.54 -5.88
N ALA A 158 -11.38 -23.98 -5.14
CA ALA A 158 -12.79 -24.35 -5.26
C ALA A 158 -13.33 -24.10 -6.67
N GLN A 159 -12.94 -22.98 -7.30
CA GLN A 159 -13.30 -22.67 -8.68
C GLN A 159 -12.68 -23.66 -9.67
N ARG A 160 -11.38 -23.94 -9.58
CA ARG A 160 -10.71 -24.92 -10.47
C ARG A 160 -11.34 -26.32 -10.39
N LYS A 161 -11.72 -26.78 -9.19
CA LYS A 161 -12.42 -28.07 -9.00
C LYS A 161 -13.82 -28.09 -9.60
N ALA A 162 -14.51 -26.94 -9.65
CA ALA A 162 -15.84 -26.83 -10.24
C ALA A 162 -15.83 -26.81 -11.78
N THR A 163 -14.72 -26.39 -12.40
CA THR A 163 -14.60 -26.28 -13.87
C THR A 163 -13.89 -27.46 -14.54
N GLN A 164 -13.33 -28.42 -13.80
CA GLN A 164 -12.83 -29.67 -14.38
C GLN A 164 -14.00 -30.67 -14.54
N PRO A 165 -14.37 -31.07 -15.78
CA PRO A 165 -15.31 -32.18 -15.95
C PRO A 165 -14.63 -33.48 -15.50
N GLN A 166 -15.39 -34.29 -14.74
CA GLN A 166 -15.00 -35.67 -14.41
C GLN A 166 -14.76 -36.50 -15.67
#